data_AF-A0A7J8U3E6-F1
#
_entry.id   AF-A0A7J8U3E6-F1
#
_cell.length_a   1.000
_cell.length_b   1.000
_cell.length_c   1.000
_cell.angle_alpha   90.00
_cell.angle_beta   90.00
_cell.angle_gamma   90.00
#
_symmetry.space_group_name_H-M   'P 1'
#
loop_
_entity.id
_entity.type
_entity.pdbx_description
1 polymer ?
#
loop_
_entity_poly.entity_id
_entity_poly.type
_entity_poly.pdbx_seq_one_letter_code
_entity_poly.pdbx_strand_id
1 'polypeptide(L)'
;MHWMAFKSPQSGKENLAGFDLASEEFRSVELPDFCLDEPFWFGIGTMGGYLCLSAVHGELGDIVADVWIMKEYGVKESWSKLISWNQPHYIPSVVVPLAFSKNGKKVLFNIGYQWFSFDERDRFVWYDVGSERVEHVEIKGLPSSFDVHLYVESLVTLN
;
A
#
# COMPACT_ATOMS: atom_id res chain seq x y z
N MET A 1 2.33 12.71 -8.98
CA MET A 1 2.62 11.28 -9.24
C MET A 1 3.71 10.81 -8.29
N HIS A 2 3.76 9.53 -7.94
CA HIS A 2 4.70 9.00 -6.96
C HIS A 2 5.22 7.62 -7.37
N TRP A 3 6.50 7.35 -7.13
CA TRP A 3 7.11 6.05 -7.34
C TRP A 3 8.34 5.89 -6.44
N MET A 4 8.73 4.65 -6.20
CA MET A 4 9.96 4.35 -5.46
C MET A 4 11.17 4.46 -6.39
N ALA A 5 12.25 5.04 -5.89
CA ALA A 5 13.49 5.22 -6.62
C ALA A 5 14.71 5.04 -5.71
N PHE A 6 15.75 4.38 -6.20
CA PHE A 6 17.02 4.29 -5.48
C PHE A 6 17.69 5.68 -5.43
N LYS A 7 18.21 6.07 -4.26
CA LYS A 7 18.94 7.35 -4.11
C LYS A 7 20.15 7.42 -5.04
N SER A 8 20.84 6.29 -5.13
CA SER A 8 21.90 6.01 -6.08
C SER A 8 21.96 4.51 -6.33
N PRO A 9 22.51 4.07 -7.48
CA PRO A 9 22.67 2.65 -7.78
C PRO A 9 23.45 1.86 -6.73
N GLN A 10 24.31 2.54 -5.96
CA GLN A 10 25.17 1.92 -4.93
C GLN A 10 24.58 1.96 -3.52
N SER A 11 23.57 2.81 -3.27
CA SER A 11 23.16 3.11 -1.90
C SER A 11 22.30 2.02 -1.24
N GLY A 12 21.68 1.12 -2.01
CA GLY A 12 20.67 0.16 -1.53
C GLY A 12 19.41 0.80 -0.93
N LYS A 13 19.46 2.10 -0.60
CA LYS A 13 18.41 2.86 0.07
C LYS A 13 17.46 3.44 -0.95
N GLU A 14 16.25 2.92 -0.91
CA GLU A 14 15.12 3.47 -1.65
C GLU A 14 14.65 4.79 -1.04
N ASN A 15 14.13 5.68 -1.88
CA ASN A 15 13.41 6.88 -1.46
C ASN A 15 12.12 6.94 -2.26
N LEU A 16 11.12 7.61 -1.68
CA LEU A 16 9.91 7.93 -2.40
C LEU A 16 10.14 9.20 -3.21
N ALA A 17 10.03 9.10 -4.53
CA ALA A 17 10.07 10.23 -5.43
C ALA A 17 8.64 10.68 -5.74
N GLY A 18 8.42 11.99 -5.68
CA GLY A 18 7.19 12.64 -6.14
C GLY A 18 7.49 13.54 -7.33
N PHE A 19 6.58 13.57 -8.30
CA PHE A 19 6.56 14.55 -9.38
C PHE A 19 5.32 15.41 -9.28
N ASP A 20 5.54 16.71 -9.17
CA ASP A 20 4.50 17.72 -9.16
C ASP A 20 4.18 18.13 -10.60
N LEU A 21 2.95 17.90 -11.03
CA LEU A 21 2.53 18.22 -12.40
C LEU A 21 2.34 19.72 -12.62
N ALA A 22 2.14 20.51 -11.56
CA ALA A 22 1.91 21.95 -11.69
C ALA A 22 3.23 22.72 -11.79
N SER A 23 4.24 22.33 -11.02
CA SER A 23 5.58 22.92 -11.12
C SER A 23 6.52 22.20 -12.09
N GLU A 24 6.15 20.99 -12.54
CA GLU A 24 6.99 20.09 -13.35
C GLU A 24 8.31 19.71 -12.66
N GLU A 25 8.32 19.66 -11.32
CA GLU A 25 9.51 19.39 -10.52
C GLU A 25 9.44 18.05 -9.79
N PHE A 26 10.61 17.43 -9.65
CA PHE A 26 10.78 16.26 -8.80
C PHE A 26 11.08 16.70 -7.37
N ARG A 27 10.50 15.97 -6.42
CA ARG A 27 10.77 16.12 -4.99
C ARG A 27 11.01 14.76 -4.35
N SER A 28 11.91 14.75 -3.38
CA SER A 28 12.01 13.62 -2.46
C SER A 28 10.87 13.73 -1.45
N VAL A 29 10.22 12.61 -1.16
CA VAL A 29 9.25 12.45 -0.08
C VAL A 29 9.90 11.54 0.95
N GLU A 30 9.97 11.99 2.19
CA GLU A 30 10.56 11.19 3.25
C GLU A 30 9.64 10.01 3.62
N LEU A 31 10.24 8.83 3.73
CA LEU A 31 9.57 7.62 4.20
C LEU A 31 9.40 7.67 5.73
N PRO A 32 8.41 6.96 6.30
CA PRO A 32 8.34 6.77 7.74
C PRO A 32 9.61 6.10 8.27
N ASP A 33 9.89 6.27 9.57
CA ASP A 33 10.95 5.52 10.25
C ASP A 33 10.44 4.11 10.57
N PHE A 34 10.71 3.13 9.69
CA PHE A 34 10.37 1.72 9.92
C PHE A 34 11.38 0.78 9.22
N CYS A 35 11.47 -0.47 9.69
CA CYS A 35 12.41 -1.49 9.22
C CYS A 35 12.08 -1.96 7.79
N LEU A 36 12.41 -1.13 6.80
CA LEU A 36 12.45 -1.48 5.37
C LEU A 36 13.86 -1.76 4.89
N ASP A 37 14.77 -2.23 5.76
CA ASP A 37 16.12 -2.50 5.30
C ASP A 37 16.10 -3.52 4.15
N GLU A 38 15.15 -4.49 4.15
CA GLU A 38 14.92 -5.45 3.06
C GLU A 38 13.45 -5.95 2.99
N PRO A 39 12.48 -5.17 2.44
CA PRO A 39 11.13 -5.67 2.20
C PRO A 39 11.13 -6.74 1.08
N PHE A 40 10.28 -7.75 1.24
CA PHE A 40 9.98 -8.70 0.17
C PHE A 40 9.15 -8.05 -0.94
N TRP A 41 8.28 -7.11 -0.56
CA TRP A 41 7.44 -6.35 -1.47
C TRP A 41 7.08 -5.00 -0.86
N PHE A 42 6.88 -4.00 -1.71
CA PHE A 42 6.28 -2.72 -1.33
C PHE A 42 5.43 -2.18 -2.47
N GLY A 43 4.50 -1.29 -2.12
CA GLY A 43 3.63 -0.61 -3.06
C GLY A 43 3.29 0.79 -2.61
N ILE A 44 3.22 1.72 -3.56
CA ILE A 44 2.75 3.09 -3.35
C ILE A 44 1.38 3.23 -4.01
N GLY A 45 0.45 3.84 -3.29
CA GLY A 45 -0.90 4.10 -3.79
C GLY A 45 -1.48 5.36 -3.19
N THR A 46 -2.73 5.66 -3.54
CA THR A 46 -3.49 6.73 -2.89
C THR A 46 -4.85 6.20 -2.49
N MET A 47 -5.32 6.58 -1.30
CA MET A 47 -6.62 6.16 -0.80
C MET A 47 -7.23 7.27 0.04
N GLY A 48 -8.44 7.72 -0.33
CA GLY A 48 -9.16 8.75 0.42
C GLY A 48 -8.42 10.09 0.53
N GLY A 49 -7.58 10.42 -0.46
CA GLY A 49 -6.75 11.63 -0.45
C GLY A 49 -5.41 11.48 0.28
N TYR A 50 -5.13 10.34 0.90
CA TYR A 50 -3.84 10.06 1.53
C TYR A 50 -2.91 9.30 0.60
N LEU A 51 -1.62 9.62 0.66
CA LEU A 51 -0.57 8.78 0.10
C LEU A 51 -0.42 7.54 0.99
N CYS A 52 -0.42 6.37 0.38
CA CYS A 52 -0.30 5.09 1.06
C CYS A 52 1.00 4.40 0.69
N LEU A 53 1.61 3.77 1.68
CA LEU A 53 2.78 2.92 1.53
C LEU A 53 2.46 1.56 2.15
N SER A 54 2.43 0.52 1.32
CA SER A 54 2.31 -0.86 1.76
C SER A 54 3.67 -1.52 1.72
N ALA A 55 3.96 -2.38 2.69
CA ALA A 55 5.19 -3.15 2.73
C ALA A 55 4.95 -4.55 3.31
N VAL A 56 5.59 -5.55 2.73
CA VAL A 56 5.66 -6.91 3.26
C VAL A 56 7.12 -7.18 3.57
N HIS A 57 7.46 -7.41 4.84
CA HIS A 57 8.84 -7.55 5.31
C HIS A 57 8.95 -8.54 6.47
N GLY A 58 10.19 -8.96 6.77
CA GLY A 58 10.46 -9.76 7.96
C GLY A 58 10.47 -8.90 9.23
N GLU A 59 9.92 -9.42 10.33
CA GLU A 59 10.00 -8.81 11.66
C GLU A 59 10.04 -9.91 12.73
N LEU A 60 11.09 -9.92 13.56
CA LEU A 60 11.27 -10.86 14.69
C LEU A 60 11.12 -12.36 14.34
N GLY A 61 11.38 -12.75 13.09
CA GLY A 61 11.27 -14.13 12.61
C GLY A 61 9.93 -14.47 11.95
N ASP A 62 8.98 -13.53 11.94
CA ASP A 62 7.72 -13.60 11.21
C ASP A 62 7.77 -12.71 9.96
N ILE A 63 6.77 -12.86 9.08
CA ILE A 63 6.55 -11.90 7.98
C ILE A 63 5.34 -11.03 8.36
N VAL A 64 5.46 -9.73 8.12
CA VAL A 64 4.45 -8.74 8.44
C VAL A 64 4.08 -7.97 7.18
N ALA A 65 2.79 -7.71 7.01
CA ALA A 65 2.27 -6.81 5.98
C ALA A 65 1.74 -5.53 6.65
N ASP A 66 2.48 -4.44 6.46
CA ASP A 66 2.17 -3.13 7.01
C ASP A 66 1.58 -2.21 5.94
N VAL A 67 0.63 -1.37 6.34
CA VAL A 67 0.10 -0.29 5.49
C VAL A 67 0.15 1.01 6.27
N TRP A 68 0.82 2.00 5.70
CA TRP A 68 0.99 3.34 6.25
C TRP A 68 0.24 4.36 5.41
N ILE A 69 -0.28 5.40 6.06
CA ILE A 69 -0.88 6.56 5.41
C ILE A 69 -0.18 7.86 5.84
N MET A 70 0.08 8.74 4.88
CA MET A 70 0.60 10.08 5.12
C MET A 70 -0.59 11.03 5.26
N LYS A 71 -0.87 11.47 6.50
CA LYS A 71 -2.03 12.33 6.78
C LYS A 71 -1.85 13.75 6.26
N GLU A 72 -0.61 14.24 6.25
CA GLU A 72 -0.25 15.55 5.72
C GLU A 72 0.83 15.36 4.66
N TYR A 73 0.49 15.69 3.43
CA TYR A 73 1.36 15.40 2.29
C TYR A 73 2.73 16.09 2.43
N GLY A 74 3.81 15.33 2.30
CA GLY A 74 5.19 15.82 2.38
C GLY A 74 5.75 15.95 3.81
N VAL A 75 4.93 15.71 4.85
CA VAL A 75 5.36 15.78 6.25
C VAL A 75 5.65 14.37 6.77
N LYS A 76 6.92 14.08 7.06
CA LYS A 76 7.39 12.76 7.52
C LYS A 76 6.67 12.30 8.78
N GLU A 77 6.51 13.18 9.75
CA GLU A 77 5.89 12.89 11.04
C GLU A 77 4.39 12.60 10.95
N SER A 78 3.77 12.90 9.79
CA SER A 78 2.35 12.64 9.55
C SER A 78 2.08 11.21 9.09
N TRP A 79 3.12 10.43 8.78
CA TRP A 79 2.98 9.01 8.52
C TRP A 79 2.43 8.31 9.75
N SER A 80 1.38 7.53 9.55
CA SER A 80 0.77 6.72 10.60
C SER A 80 0.46 5.34 10.07
N LYS A 81 0.80 4.31 10.86
CA LYS A 81 0.48 2.94 10.51
C LYS A 81 -1.03 2.76 10.61
N LEU A 82 -1.65 2.37 9.49
CA LEU A 82 -3.07 2.08 9.41
C LEU A 82 -3.35 0.66 9.86
N ILE A 83 -2.52 -0.30 9.42
CA ILE A 83 -2.68 -1.74 9.69
C ILE A 83 -1.30 -2.39 9.77
N SER A 84 -1.22 -3.44 10.60
CA SER A 84 -0.15 -4.44 10.61
C SER A 84 -0.77 -5.83 10.65
N TRP A 85 -0.52 -6.65 9.62
CA TRP A 85 -0.96 -8.04 9.58
C TRP A 85 0.23 -8.98 9.82
N ASN A 86 0.13 -9.82 10.84
CA ASN A 86 1.18 -10.73 11.30
C ASN A 86 0.69 -12.18 11.44
N GLN A 87 -0.08 -12.68 10.47
CA GLN A 87 -0.64 -14.03 10.54
C GLN A 87 0.29 -15.08 9.92
N PRO A 88 0.92 -15.97 10.71
CA PRO A 88 2.00 -16.87 10.25
C PRO A 88 1.62 -17.87 9.15
N HIS A 89 0.33 -18.02 8.80
CA HIS A 89 -0.16 -18.99 7.83
C HIS A 89 -0.81 -18.41 6.58
N TYR A 90 -1.02 -17.08 6.51
CA TYR A 90 -1.78 -16.44 5.43
C TYR A 90 -1.22 -15.05 5.12
N ILE A 91 0.08 -15.00 4.82
CA ILE A 91 0.78 -13.73 4.61
C ILE A 91 0.72 -13.39 3.14
N PRO A 92 0.08 -12.29 2.77
CA PRO A 92 -0.02 -11.92 1.38
C PRO A 92 1.31 -11.43 0.83
N SER A 93 1.57 -11.77 -0.43
CA SER A 93 2.68 -11.22 -1.20
C SER A 93 2.46 -9.75 -1.53
N VAL A 94 1.20 -9.33 -1.65
CA VAL A 94 0.79 -7.99 -2.09
C VAL A 94 -0.37 -7.51 -1.24
N VAL A 95 -0.30 -6.26 -0.76
CA VAL A 95 -1.39 -5.60 -0.03
C VAL A 95 -1.62 -4.22 -0.61
N VAL A 96 -2.76 -4.00 -1.25
CA VAL A 96 -3.10 -2.72 -1.88
C VAL A 96 -4.34 -2.12 -1.21
N PRO A 97 -4.22 -1.00 -0.48
CA PRO A 97 -5.37 -0.26 0.04
C PRO A 97 -6.14 0.38 -1.12
N LEU A 98 -7.47 0.22 -1.16
CA LEU A 98 -8.31 0.68 -2.27
C LEU A 98 -9.23 1.82 -1.89
N ALA A 99 -9.96 1.69 -0.78
CA ALA A 99 -10.96 2.67 -0.38
C ALA A 99 -11.33 2.56 1.10
N PHE A 100 -11.70 3.69 1.70
CA PHE A 100 -12.48 3.67 2.93
C PHE A 100 -13.95 3.37 2.62
N SER A 101 -14.58 2.61 3.51
CA SER A 101 -16.04 2.52 3.58
C SER A 101 -16.67 3.90 3.81
N LYS A 102 -17.95 4.06 3.46
CA LYS A 102 -18.67 5.34 3.58
C LYS A 102 -18.63 5.97 4.98
N ASN A 103 -18.52 5.17 6.03
CA ASN A 103 -18.46 5.64 7.42
C ASN A 103 -17.01 5.73 7.96
N GLY A 104 -16.01 5.46 7.13
CA GLY A 104 -14.59 5.51 7.49
C GLY A 104 -14.11 4.40 8.43
N LYS A 105 -14.98 3.48 8.86
CA LYS A 105 -14.63 2.46 9.86
C LYS A 105 -13.92 1.24 9.28
N LYS A 106 -14.15 0.98 8.00
CA LYS A 106 -13.53 -0.12 7.25
C LYS A 106 -12.70 0.38 6.09
N VAL A 107 -11.69 -0.41 5.73
CA VAL A 107 -10.81 -0.20 4.59
C VAL A 107 -10.90 -1.42 3.67
N LEU A 108 -11.08 -1.21 2.38
CA LEU A 108 -11.08 -2.26 1.37
C LEU A 108 -9.64 -2.48 0.89
N PHE A 109 -9.20 -3.73 0.90
CA PHE A 109 -7.91 -4.14 0.37
C PHE A 109 -8.07 -5.12 -0.78
N ASN A 110 -7.16 -5.02 -1.75
CA ASN A 110 -6.78 -6.18 -2.55
C ASN A 110 -5.58 -6.85 -1.89
N ILE A 111 -5.69 -8.17 -1.76
CA ILE A 111 -4.68 -9.03 -1.17
C ILE A 111 -4.30 -10.07 -2.21
N GLY A 112 -3.01 -10.13 -2.55
CA GLY A 112 -2.47 -11.09 -3.52
C GLY A 112 -1.45 -12.04 -2.91
N TYR A 113 -1.38 -13.26 -3.44
CA TYR A 113 -0.61 -14.38 -2.85
C TYR A 113 0.43 -15.00 -3.81
N GLN A 114 0.65 -14.34 -4.94
CA GLN A 114 1.32 -14.90 -6.11
C GLN A 114 2.78 -15.36 -5.88
N TRP A 115 3.48 -14.83 -4.86
CA TRP A 115 4.89 -15.17 -4.61
C TRP A 115 5.10 -16.33 -3.65
N PHE A 116 4.12 -16.63 -2.79
CA PHE A 116 4.30 -17.63 -1.72
C PHE A 116 3.36 -18.84 -1.84
N SER A 117 2.28 -18.76 -2.63
CA SER A 117 1.30 -19.86 -2.72
C SER A 117 0.55 -19.88 -4.06
N PHE A 118 0.78 -20.92 -4.85
CA PHE A 118 0.14 -21.12 -6.17
C PHE A 118 -1.34 -21.51 -6.09
N ASP A 119 -1.79 -22.04 -4.94
CA ASP A 119 -3.19 -22.44 -4.73
C ASP A 119 -4.07 -21.31 -4.17
N GLU A 120 -3.45 -20.20 -3.76
CA GLU A 120 -4.15 -19.06 -3.20
C GLU A 120 -4.55 -18.06 -4.29
N ARG A 121 -5.77 -17.53 -4.16
CA ARG A 121 -6.34 -16.58 -5.11
C ARG A 121 -6.26 -15.17 -4.54
N ASP A 122 -6.03 -14.22 -5.45
CA ASP A 122 -6.14 -12.80 -5.15
C ASP A 122 -7.59 -12.51 -4.70
N ARG A 123 -7.73 -11.72 -3.65
CA ARG A 123 -9.00 -11.52 -2.95
C ARG A 123 -9.18 -10.06 -2.56
N PHE A 124 -10.44 -9.68 -2.42
CA PHE A 124 -10.80 -8.43 -1.77
C PHE A 124 -11.24 -8.69 -0.33
N VAL A 125 -10.83 -7.84 0.59
CA VAL A 125 -11.26 -7.92 1.99
C VAL A 125 -11.61 -6.55 2.54
N TRP A 126 -12.63 -6.48 3.39
CA TRP A 126 -12.84 -5.37 4.29
C TRP A 126 -12.07 -5.61 5.58
N TYR A 127 -11.26 -4.65 5.99
CA TYR A 127 -10.67 -4.60 7.31
C TYR A 127 -11.39 -3.56 8.17
N ASP A 128 -11.93 -3.96 9.31
CA ASP A 128 -12.52 -3.04 10.28
C ASP A 128 -11.43 -2.50 11.21
N VAL A 129 -11.19 -1.19 11.13
CA VAL A 129 -10.08 -0.52 11.83
C VAL A 129 -10.28 -0.53 13.35
N GLY A 130 -11.53 -0.55 13.83
CA GLY A 130 -11.81 -0.52 15.27
C GLY A 130 -11.72 -1.88 15.94
N SER A 131 -12.10 -2.95 15.23
CA SER A 131 -12.11 -4.32 15.75
C SER A 131 -10.97 -5.19 15.25
N GLU A 132 -10.18 -4.71 14.29
CA GLU A 132 -9.07 -5.40 13.64
C GLU A 132 -9.50 -6.70 12.93
N ARG A 133 -10.76 -6.76 12.49
CA ARG A 133 -11.34 -7.93 11.84
C ARG A 133 -11.29 -7.83 10.33
N VAL A 134 -11.00 -8.96 9.69
CA VAL A 134 -11.03 -9.13 8.24
C VAL A 134 -12.34 -9.80 7.83
N GLU A 135 -13.02 -9.24 6.85
CA GLU A 135 -14.23 -9.77 6.22
C GLU A 135 -13.96 -9.98 4.72
N HIS A 136 -14.19 -11.18 4.21
CA HIS A 136 -13.99 -11.47 2.78
C HIS A 136 -15.06 -10.81 1.91
N VAL A 137 -14.63 -10.28 0.76
CA VAL A 137 -15.52 -9.72 -0.26
C VAL A 137 -15.50 -10.64 -1.47
N GLU A 138 -16.66 -11.22 -1.79
CA GLU A 138 -16.82 -12.06 -2.97
C GLU A 138 -17.31 -11.23 -4.16
N ILE A 139 -16.56 -11.30 -5.26
CA ILE A 139 -16.98 -10.78 -6.56
C ILE A 139 -16.98 -11.96 -7.53
N LYS A 140 -18.15 -12.26 -8.09
CA LYS A 140 -18.32 -13.39 -8.99
C LYS A 140 -17.65 -13.10 -10.34
N GLY A 141 -16.99 -14.12 -10.90
CA GLY A 141 -16.37 -14.04 -12.23
C GLY A 141 -14.96 -13.47 -12.26
N LEU A 142 -14.33 -13.21 -11.10
CA LEU A 142 -12.92 -12.83 -11.07
C LEU A 142 -12.01 -14.01 -11.42
N PRO A 143 -10.89 -13.75 -12.12
CA PRO A 143 -9.82 -14.74 -12.26
C PRO A 143 -9.19 -15.06 -10.90
N SER A 144 -8.38 -16.12 -10.85
CA SER A 144 -7.63 -16.49 -9.64
C SER A 144 -6.59 -15.45 -9.25
N SER A 145 -6.08 -14.68 -10.21
CA SER A 145 -5.11 -13.62 -10.00
C SER A 145 -5.41 -12.43 -10.91
N PHE A 146 -5.21 -11.22 -10.39
CA PHE A 146 -5.47 -9.97 -11.09
C PHE A 146 -4.70 -8.81 -10.46
N ASP A 147 -4.34 -7.82 -11.28
CA ASP A 147 -3.80 -6.55 -10.82
C ASP A 147 -4.92 -5.53 -10.61
N VAL A 148 -4.76 -4.68 -9.59
CA VAL A 148 -5.69 -3.59 -9.30
C VAL A 148 -4.99 -2.26 -9.49
N HIS A 149 -5.54 -1.44 -10.38
CA HIS A 149 -5.09 -0.07 -10.59
C HIS A 149 -6.15 0.92 -10.10
N LEU A 150 -5.73 1.85 -9.25
CA LEU A 150 -6.59 2.93 -8.78
C LEU A 150 -6.47 4.10 -9.76
N TYR A 151 -7.61 4.47 -10.35
CA TYR A 151 -7.74 5.68 -11.13
C TYR A 151 -8.33 6.78 -10.27
N VAL A 152 -7.57 7.86 -10.08
CA VAL A 152 -8.08 9.11 -9.51
C VAL A 152 -8.34 10.05 -10.67
N GLU A 153 -9.61 10.44 -10.86
CA GLU A 153 -9.99 11.38 -11.92
C GLU A 153 -9.19 12.68 -11.80
N SER A 154 -8.62 13.13 -12.92
CA SER A 154 -8.05 14.46 -13.02
C SER A 154 -9.19 15.48 -13.02
N LEU A 155 -9.15 16.43 -12.08
CA LEU A 155 -10.05 17.60 -12.08
C LEU A 155 -9.73 18.61 -13.19
N VAL A 156 -8.70 18.35 -14.01
CA VAL A 156 -8.33 19.22 -15.14
C VAL A 156 -9.06 18.72 -16.38
N THR A 157 -9.98 19.52 -16.90
CA THR A 157 -10.51 19.33 -18.25
C THR A 157 -9.38 19.42 -19.26
N LEU A 158 -9.18 18.37 -20.05
CA LEU A 158 -8.33 18.43 -21.23
C LEU A 158 -8.98 19.41 -22.21
N ASN A 159 -8.38 20.60 -22.33
CA ASN A 159 -8.73 21.59 -23.35
C ASN A 159 -8.15 21.19 -24.70
#